data_AF-A0A9J6E2K2-F1
#
_entry.id   AF-A0A9J6E2K2-F1
#
_cell.length_a   1.000
_cell.length_b   1.000
_cell.length_c   1.000
_cell.angle_alpha   90.00
_cell.angle_beta   90.00
_cell.angle_gamma   90.00
#
_symmetry.space_group_name_H-M   'P 1'
#
loop_
_entity.id
_entity.type
_entity.pdbx_description
1 polymer ?
#
loop_
_entity_poly.entity_id
_entity_poly.type
_entity_poly.pdbx_seq_one_letter_code
_entity_poly.pdbx_strand_id
1 'polypeptide(L)'
;MSRRSNLPLYPEHDLEVSFDINFTNEDLFMVNKVRMMINLILHCEPGMSVISWDGAGLALCQDKARRYLLDSINTRIFFFFFRLGTARHRDLNHGPLACEVDALTTMPSPHPDCYVLNFKAKVITELCRPGVFYSTMIDETPKPEQRMQQLDIQVRYFSESKQQVTVEHLMSFNLGRATRDIIVDHIEEALAELPRNGLLSFFSDGPNVMNNVKSKVKQRVNANLLDIGECSLHKVHNAFAKGLDVFCSDVEELVRDVYYSFKHAVRAEVLKEQQEVLNTAPHVLLRHVSNRWLTLQDSLSRIQEQFPAIRHYFLKDVAANRRFDAQTQHKRLASAFSSRTLYTKVLFLRNTAELFAGFQRLFLKQEPLFHFLHEELVALVQRVLNRVLCGEVFCEKSAQDLMQLDLDDSALWKAQPELGADTEKAMDAWDPVEKKAFRLGALFFFFLACGKALLKTLPLANKVIKHARFLTLNYASINKEVQSVQYLAGQLPGVVTDL
;
A
#
# COMPACT_ATOMS: atom_id res chain seq x y z
N MET A 1 0.18 -30.59 55.01
CA MET A 1 -1.23 -30.32 54.65
C MET A 1 -1.29 -29.87 53.20
N SER A 2 -2.15 -30.51 52.41
CA SER A 2 -2.23 -30.36 50.95
C SER A 2 -2.80 -29.01 50.49
N ARG A 3 -2.30 -28.46 49.38
CA ARG A 3 -2.95 -28.57 48.05
C ARG A 3 -2.17 -27.80 46.98
N ARG A 4 -1.84 -28.54 45.91
CA ARG A 4 -1.93 -28.21 44.47
C ARG A 4 -1.19 -26.95 44.01
N SER A 5 -0.03 -27.10 43.38
CA SER A 5 0.12 -27.35 41.93
C SER A 5 -0.40 -26.19 41.08
N ASN A 6 0.51 -25.40 40.53
CA ASN A 6 0.82 -25.43 39.10
C ASN A 6 2.15 -24.68 38.89
N LEU A 7 3.24 -25.46 38.98
CA LEU A 7 4.51 -25.24 38.28
C LEU A 7 4.24 -25.22 36.74
N PRO A 8 5.20 -24.98 35.82
CA PRO A 8 6.66 -24.91 36.03
C PRO A 8 7.46 -23.89 35.18
N LEU A 9 8.64 -23.53 35.70
CA LEU A 9 9.96 -23.69 35.08
C LEU A 9 10.20 -23.25 33.61
N TYR A 10 11.00 -22.18 33.49
CA TYR A 10 12.18 -22.01 32.61
C TYR A 10 13.15 -23.23 32.70
N PRO A 11 14.26 -23.40 31.93
CA PRO A 11 14.75 -22.83 30.66
C PRO A 11 15.52 -23.88 29.76
N GLU A 12 16.20 -23.44 28.69
CA GLU A 12 17.56 -23.89 28.25
C GLU A 12 17.82 -24.74 26.97
N HIS A 13 18.28 -24.01 25.93
CA HIS A 13 19.54 -24.17 25.15
C HIS A 13 19.58 -24.83 23.74
N ASP A 14 20.10 -24.02 22.81
CA ASP A 14 20.49 -24.22 21.39
C ASP A 14 21.39 -25.47 21.16
N LEU A 15 21.51 -26.06 19.95
CA LEU A 15 22.14 -25.49 18.75
C LEU A 15 21.82 -26.23 17.43
N GLU A 16 21.72 -25.43 16.36
CA GLU A 16 22.21 -25.60 14.97
C GLU A 16 22.05 -26.93 14.19
N VAL A 17 21.26 -26.83 13.12
CA VAL A 17 21.49 -27.41 11.78
C VAL A 17 22.75 -26.74 11.21
N SER A 18 23.78 -27.39 10.67
CA SER A 18 24.03 -28.72 10.09
C SER A 18 25.43 -29.19 10.48
N PHE A 19 25.67 -30.50 10.58
CA PHE A 19 27.03 -31.03 10.44
C PHE A 19 26.99 -32.32 9.62
N ASP A 20 28.07 -32.66 8.95
CA ASP A 20 28.38 -34.03 8.56
C ASP A 20 28.23 -34.93 9.81
N ILE A 21 27.10 -35.65 9.95
CA ILE A 21 26.87 -36.53 11.12
C ILE A 21 26.15 -37.80 10.68
N ASN A 22 26.59 -38.92 11.24
CA ASN A 22 25.99 -40.23 11.09
C ASN A 22 24.49 -40.24 11.45
N PHE A 23 23.69 -40.67 10.48
CA PHE A 23 22.26 -40.92 10.56
C PHE A 23 21.95 -42.01 11.61
N THR A 24 21.17 -41.73 12.66
CA THR A 24 20.87 -42.71 13.71
C THR A 24 19.53 -43.44 13.46
N ASN A 25 19.30 -44.55 14.17
CA ASN A 25 18.08 -45.36 14.01
C ASN A 25 16.79 -44.63 14.40
N GLU A 26 16.88 -43.60 15.25
CA GLU A 26 15.73 -42.81 15.69
C GLU A 26 15.32 -41.77 14.62
N ASP A 27 16.29 -41.23 13.88
CA ASP A 27 16.04 -40.40 12.70
C ASP A 27 15.37 -41.21 11.58
N LEU A 28 15.82 -42.46 11.41
CA LEU A 28 15.22 -43.45 10.51
C LEU A 28 13.76 -43.77 10.92
N PHE A 29 13.46 -43.80 12.22
CA PHE A 29 12.11 -44.02 12.74
C PHE A 29 11.16 -42.85 12.45
N MET A 30 11.65 -41.60 12.55
CA MET A 30 10.87 -40.39 12.24
C MET A 30 10.58 -40.25 10.74
N VAL A 31 11.55 -40.57 9.88
CA VAL A 31 11.36 -40.62 8.42
C VAL A 31 10.33 -41.69 8.03
N ASN A 32 10.36 -42.86 8.67
CA ASN A 32 9.38 -43.93 8.43
C ASN A 32 7.96 -43.57 8.88
N LYS A 33 7.78 -42.77 9.94
CA LYS A 33 6.46 -42.25 10.35
C LYS A 33 5.86 -41.30 9.33
N VAL A 34 6.66 -40.40 8.77
CA VAL A 34 6.21 -39.48 7.70
C VAL A 34 5.86 -40.27 6.44
N ARG A 35 6.65 -41.30 6.10
CA ARG A 35 6.37 -42.23 4.98
C ARG A 35 5.07 -43.03 5.18
N MET A 36 4.78 -43.46 6.41
CA MET A 36 3.53 -44.14 6.77
C MET A 36 2.31 -43.22 6.61
N MET A 37 2.42 -41.95 7.01
CA MET A 37 1.36 -40.95 6.84
C MET A 37 1.12 -40.58 5.38
N ILE A 38 2.17 -40.53 4.56
CA ILE A 38 2.06 -40.35 3.10
C ILE A 38 1.37 -41.56 2.46
N ASN A 39 1.72 -42.79 2.85
CA ASN A 39 1.04 -44.02 2.38
C ASN A 39 -0.43 -44.12 2.85
N LEU A 40 -0.76 -43.56 4.03
CA LEU A 40 -2.13 -43.41 4.54
C LEU A 40 -2.96 -42.38 3.75
N ILE A 41 -2.31 -41.37 3.18
CA ILE A 41 -2.95 -40.35 2.34
C ILE A 41 -3.04 -40.83 0.88
N LEU A 42 -2.11 -41.68 0.42
CA LEU A 42 -2.00 -42.22 -0.94
C LEU A 42 -2.57 -43.65 -1.13
N HIS A 43 -3.56 -44.09 -0.33
CA HIS A 43 -3.97 -45.50 -0.30
C HIS A 43 -4.40 -46.14 -1.64
N CYS A 44 -3.52 -46.98 -2.19
CA CYS A 44 -3.90 -48.35 -2.53
C CYS A 44 -3.06 -49.29 -1.67
N GLU A 45 -3.67 -50.05 -0.76
CA GLU A 45 -3.23 -51.42 -0.47
C GLU A 45 -4.44 -52.29 -0.05
N PRO A 46 -4.37 -53.60 -0.32
CA PRO A 46 -5.51 -54.37 -0.78
C PRO A 46 -6.37 -54.90 0.37
N GLY A 47 -7.68 -54.65 0.31
CA GLY A 47 -8.63 -55.59 0.92
C GLY A 47 -9.90 -55.07 1.60
N MET A 48 -10.15 -53.77 1.83
CA MET A 48 -11.45 -53.32 2.39
C MET A 48 -11.89 -51.91 1.93
N SER A 49 -13.20 -51.77 1.66
CA SER A 49 -13.81 -50.75 0.77
C SER A 49 -14.18 -49.39 1.40
N VAL A 50 -14.15 -48.37 0.54
CA VAL A 50 -14.38 -46.92 0.70
C VAL A 50 -15.86 -46.52 0.96
N ILE A 51 -16.54 -47.04 2.00
CA ILE A 51 -17.99 -46.75 2.20
C ILE A 51 -18.35 -46.11 3.56
N SER A 52 -17.39 -45.69 4.40
CA SER A 52 -17.75 -44.94 5.63
C SER A 52 -16.81 -43.78 5.96
N TRP A 53 -16.33 -43.06 4.94
CA TRP A 53 -15.60 -41.81 5.13
C TRP A 53 -16.55 -40.64 4.83
N ASP A 54 -17.43 -40.34 5.78
CA ASP A 54 -18.23 -39.12 5.74
C ASP A 54 -17.47 -37.93 6.36
N GLY A 55 -17.81 -36.74 5.87
CA GLY A 55 -16.93 -35.55 5.85
C GLY A 55 -16.35 -35.10 7.19
N ALA A 56 -16.92 -35.47 8.33
CA ALA A 56 -16.37 -35.13 9.64
C ALA A 56 -15.06 -35.87 9.95
N GLY A 57 -14.91 -37.13 9.52
CA GLY A 57 -13.71 -37.94 9.79
C GLY A 57 -12.50 -37.49 8.98
N LEU A 58 -12.71 -37.13 7.71
CA LEU A 58 -11.65 -36.66 6.81
C LEU A 58 -11.15 -35.26 7.22
N ALA A 59 -12.08 -34.36 7.59
CA ALA A 59 -11.74 -33.03 8.09
C ALA A 59 -10.94 -33.10 9.41
N LEU A 60 -11.28 -34.03 10.31
CA LEU A 60 -10.56 -34.23 11.57
C LEU A 60 -9.11 -34.72 11.37
N CYS A 61 -8.89 -35.60 10.39
CA CYS A 61 -7.54 -36.08 10.04
C CYS A 61 -6.71 -34.98 9.36
N GLN A 62 -7.30 -34.20 8.47
CA GLN A 62 -6.64 -33.07 7.81
C GLN A 62 -6.33 -31.92 8.78
N ASP A 63 -7.23 -31.63 9.71
CA ASP A 63 -7.01 -30.61 10.74
C ASP A 63 -5.95 -31.05 11.77
N LYS A 64 -5.85 -32.35 12.08
CA LYS A 64 -4.73 -32.89 12.88
C LYS A 64 -3.39 -32.77 12.15
N ALA A 65 -3.33 -33.08 10.86
CA ALA A 65 -2.11 -32.91 10.07
C ALA A 65 -1.68 -31.44 9.99
N ARG A 66 -2.64 -30.52 9.77
CA ARG A 66 -2.42 -29.07 9.78
C ARG A 66 -1.92 -28.56 11.14
N ARG A 67 -2.53 -29.00 12.24
CA ARG A 67 -2.12 -28.60 13.59
C ARG A 67 -0.72 -29.09 13.93
N TYR A 68 -0.34 -30.32 13.57
CA TYR A 68 1.02 -30.82 13.79
C TYR A 68 2.08 -30.06 12.97
N LEU A 69 1.74 -29.65 11.74
CA LEU A 69 2.63 -28.82 10.92
C LEU A 69 2.84 -27.44 11.55
N LEU A 70 1.76 -26.81 12.01
CA LEU A 70 1.81 -25.50 12.66
C LEU A 70 2.53 -25.54 14.01
N ASP A 71 2.37 -26.61 14.78
CA ASP A 71 3.07 -26.82 16.05
C ASP A 71 4.57 -27.03 15.83
N SER A 72 4.96 -27.74 14.77
CA SER A 72 6.37 -27.92 14.36
C SER A 72 7.02 -26.62 13.88
N ILE A 73 6.24 -25.75 13.22
CA ILE A 73 6.68 -24.42 12.76
C ILE A 73 6.82 -23.45 13.93
N ASN A 74 5.83 -23.41 14.85
CA ASN A 74 5.85 -22.51 16.00
C ASN A 74 6.90 -22.91 17.05
N THR A 75 7.19 -24.20 17.21
CA THR A 75 8.26 -24.68 18.13
C THR A 75 9.66 -24.21 17.69
N ARG A 76 9.87 -23.94 16.38
CA ARG A 76 11.13 -23.38 15.86
C ARG A 76 11.25 -21.85 15.97
N ILE A 77 10.14 -21.12 16.13
CA ILE A 77 10.13 -19.64 16.27
C ILE A 77 10.48 -19.21 17.69
N PHE A 78 10.15 -20.01 18.72
CA PHE A 78 10.40 -19.65 20.13
C PHE A 78 11.87 -19.78 20.56
N PHE A 79 12.65 -20.68 19.93
CA PHE A 79 14.08 -20.86 20.21
C PHE A 79 14.92 -19.63 19.80
N PHE A 80 14.50 -18.89 18.77
CA PHE A 80 15.21 -17.71 18.28
C PHE A 80 15.12 -16.49 19.23
N PHE A 81 14.10 -16.43 20.09
CA PHE A 81 13.89 -15.31 21.02
C PHE A 81 14.70 -15.39 22.32
N PHE A 82 15.22 -16.56 22.71
CA PHE A 82 15.99 -16.71 23.96
C PHE A 82 17.48 -16.35 23.83
N ARG A 83 18.05 -16.41 22.61
CA ARG A 83 19.47 -16.09 22.35
C ARG A 83 19.81 -14.59 22.49
N LEU A 84 18.81 -13.71 22.50
CA LEU A 84 18.96 -12.25 22.65
C LEU A 84 18.75 -11.73 24.08
N GLY A 85 18.55 -12.62 25.06
CA GLY A 85 17.96 -12.29 26.37
C GLY A 85 18.80 -12.52 27.63
N THR A 86 20.14 -12.58 27.59
CA THR A 86 20.95 -12.48 28.83
C THR A 86 22.24 -11.71 28.60
N ALA A 87 22.20 -10.41 28.92
CA ALA A 87 23.38 -9.65 29.28
C ALA A 87 23.34 -9.33 30.78
N ARG A 88 24.51 -9.49 31.44
CA ARG A 88 24.97 -8.96 32.75
C ARG A 88 24.64 -9.85 33.96
N HIS A 89 25.53 -10.11 34.92
CA HIS A 89 26.56 -9.27 35.56
C HIS A 89 27.68 -10.14 36.19
N ARG A 90 28.93 -9.63 36.19
CA ARG A 90 29.98 -9.76 37.24
C ARG A 90 31.10 -8.77 36.88
N ASP A 91 31.06 -7.57 37.44
CA ASP A 91 31.83 -7.13 38.61
C ASP A 91 33.35 -7.15 38.43
N LEU A 92 33.86 -5.94 38.16
CA LEU A 92 35.01 -5.24 38.76
C LEU A 92 36.17 -6.11 39.29
N ASN A 93 37.34 -6.03 38.63
CA ASN A 93 38.56 -5.50 39.27
C ASN A 93 39.80 -5.48 38.33
N HIS A 94 40.66 -4.51 38.64
CA HIS A 94 42.06 -4.27 38.24
C HIS A 94 42.37 -3.45 36.98
N GLY A 95 43.13 -2.38 37.23
CA GLY A 95 43.58 -1.35 36.30
C GLY A 95 44.88 -1.68 35.54
N PRO A 96 45.70 -0.66 35.24
CA PRO A 96 46.08 -0.33 33.87
C PRO A 96 47.43 -0.93 33.48
N LEU A 97 47.58 -1.38 32.23
CA LEU A 97 48.89 -1.59 31.62
C LEU A 97 48.90 -1.10 30.17
N ALA A 98 49.93 -0.31 29.91
CA ALA A 98 50.24 0.44 28.72
C ALA A 98 50.96 -0.39 27.64
N CYS A 99 51.18 0.25 26.49
CA CYS A 99 51.98 -0.16 25.32
C CYS A 99 51.32 -1.26 24.46
N GLU A 100 51.30 -1.18 23.13
CA GLU A 100 52.32 -0.65 22.23
C GLU A 100 51.68 -0.15 20.93
N VAL A 101 52.26 0.93 20.41
CA VAL A 101 51.99 1.52 19.09
C VAL A 101 52.83 0.73 18.09
N ASP A 102 52.22 0.15 17.06
CA ASP A 102 52.61 0.37 15.65
C ASP A 102 52.03 -0.66 14.67
N ALA A 103 51.78 -0.16 13.46
CA ALA A 103 51.56 -0.86 12.20
C ALA A 103 50.21 -1.58 11.98
N LEU A 104 49.22 -0.81 11.48
CA LEU A 104 48.40 -1.15 10.28
C LEU A 104 47.33 -0.06 10.02
N THR A 105 47.74 1.20 9.89
CA THR A 105 46.91 2.25 9.30
C THR A 105 47.32 2.48 7.86
N THR A 106 46.70 1.72 6.94
CA THR A 106 46.40 2.13 5.56
C THR A 106 45.55 1.06 4.87
N MET A 107 44.26 1.01 5.19
CA MET A 107 43.28 0.60 4.18
C MET A 107 42.44 1.83 3.84
N PRO A 108 42.41 2.28 2.58
CA PRO A 108 41.54 3.38 2.19
C PRO A 108 40.09 2.93 2.35
N SER A 109 39.27 3.76 3.00
CA SER A 109 37.82 3.58 3.00
C SER A 109 37.33 3.47 1.54
N PRO A 110 36.49 2.48 1.17
CA PRO A 110 36.01 2.38 -0.19
C PRO A 110 35.24 3.64 -0.59
N HIS A 111 35.49 4.14 -1.81
CA HIS A 111 34.74 5.23 -2.41
C HIS A 111 33.23 4.88 -2.42
N PRO A 112 32.30 5.83 -2.22
CA PRO A 112 30.85 5.58 -2.24
C PRO A 112 30.37 4.77 -3.46
N ASP A 113 31.01 4.96 -4.61
CA ASP A 113 30.70 4.26 -5.86
C ASP A 113 30.97 2.75 -5.78
N CYS A 114 31.94 2.32 -4.98
CA CYS A 114 32.29 0.90 -4.79
C CYS A 114 31.18 0.14 -4.03
N TYR A 115 30.45 0.82 -3.15
CA TYR A 115 29.30 0.22 -2.48
C TYR A 115 28.12 0.03 -3.43
N VAL A 116 27.79 1.05 -4.23
CA VAL A 116 26.67 1.00 -5.20
C VAL A 116 26.89 -0.10 -6.25
N LEU A 117 28.13 -0.24 -6.76
CA LEU A 117 28.48 -1.31 -7.70
C LEU A 117 28.30 -2.71 -7.09
N ASN A 118 28.66 -2.89 -5.82
CA ASN A 118 28.49 -4.17 -5.12
C ASN A 118 27.02 -4.54 -4.88
N PHE A 119 26.13 -3.56 -4.64
CA PHE A 119 24.70 -3.82 -4.52
C PHE A 119 24.07 -4.20 -5.86
N LYS A 120 24.36 -3.45 -6.92
CA LYS A 120 23.86 -3.76 -8.28
C LYS A 120 24.30 -5.16 -8.72
N ALA A 121 25.56 -5.52 -8.50
CA ALA A 121 26.10 -6.83 -8.85
C ALA A 121 25.36 -7.98 -8.15
N LYS A 122 24.99 -7.82 -6.87
CA LYS A 122 24.20 -8.83 -6.13
C LYS A 122 22.82 -9.03 -6.74
N VAL A 123 22.13 -7.93 -7.07
CA VAL A 123 20.80 -7.96 -7.70
C VAL A 123 20.88 -8.64 -9.07
N ILE A 124 21.84 -8.26 -9.92
CA ILE A 124 22.05 -8.87 -11.23
C ILE A 124 22.34 -10.37 -11.11
N THR A 125 23.21 -10.76 -10.16
CA THR A 125 23.57 -12.17 -9.96
C THR A 125 22.35 -13.04 -9.64
N GLU A 126 21.42 -12.53 -8.83
CA GLU A 126 20.19 -13.25 -8.48
C GLU A 126 19.20 -13.29 -9.65
N LEU A 127 19.02 -12.17 -10.36
CA LEU A 127 18.11 -12.06 -11.50
C LEU A 127 18.56 -12.84 -12.74
N CYS A 128 19.85 -13.09 -12.90
CA CYS A 128 20.39 -13.89 -14.00
C CYS A 128 20.29 -15.41 -13.77
N ARG A 129 19.81 -15.86 -12.60
CA ARG A 129 19.60 -17.30 -12.35
C ARG A 129 18.47 -17.84 -13.23
N PRO A 130 18.59 -19.08 -13.74
CA PRO A 130 17.51 -19.73 -14.48
C PRO A 130 16.21 -19.80 -13.67
N GLY A 131 15.08 -19.49 -14.29
CA GLY A 131 13.76 -19.53 -13.64
C GLY A 131 13.45 -18.35 -12.73
N VAL A 132 14.34 -17.37 -12.61
CA VAL A 132 14.06 -16.11 -11.90
C VAL A 132 13.40 -15.13 -12.85
N PHE A 133 12.27 -14.59 -12.41
CA PHE A 133 11.47 -13.63 -13.15
C PHE A 133 11.33 -12.34 -12.36
N TYR A 134 11.27 -11.22 -13.08
CA TYR A 134 11.22 -9.90 -12.47
C TYR A 134 10.28 -8.95 -13.23
N SER A 135 9.85 -7.90 -12.56
CA SER A 135 9.15 -6.77 -13.16
C SER A 135 9.97 -5.52 -12.98
N THR A 136 9.96 -4.63 -13.97
CA THR A 136 10.66 -3.35 -13.88
C THR A 136 9.67 -2.24 -13.64
N MET A 137 10.03 -1.28 -12.79
CA MET A 137 9.27 -0.08 -12.57
C MET A 137 10.15 1.16 -12.64
N ILE A 138 9.58 2.24 -13.16
CA ILE A 138 10.26 3.54 -13.20
C ILE A 138 9.57 4.55 -12.30
N ASP A 139 10.36 5.42 -11.70
CA ASP A 139 9.88 6.59 -10.96
C ASP A 139 10.62 7.85 -11.42
N GLU A 140 9.87 8.93 -11.61
CA GLU A 140 10.39 10.19 -12.11
C GLU A 140 10.25 11.28 -11.06
N THR A 141 11.38 11.81 -10.59
CA THR A 141 11.41 12.87 -9.59
C THR A 141 12.02 14.15 -10.17
N PRO A 142 11.27 15.25 -10.24
CA PRO A 142 11.83 16.55 -10.63
C PRO A 142 12.90 16.99 -9.63
N LYS A 143 14.02 17.53 -10.13
CA LYS A 143 15.08 18.19 -9.36
C LYS A 143 15.20 19.65 -9.81
N PRO A 144 14.31 20.55 -9.37
CA PRO A 144 14.24 21.92 -9.88
C PRO A 144 15.54 22.71 -9.69
N GLU A 145 16.22 22.54 -8.55
CA GLU A 145 17.49 23.21 -8.23
C GLU A 145 18.60 22.86 -9.24
N GLN A 146 18.58 21.64 -9.75
CA GLN A 146 19.54 21.12 -10.73
C GLN A 146 19.01 21.23 -12.18
N ARG A 147 17.81 21.78 -12.37
CA ARG A 147 17.13 21.92 -13.68
C ARG A 147 17.06 20.60 -14.46
N MET A 148 16.85 19.49 -13.76
CA MET A 148 16.82 18.14 -14.33
C MET A 148 15.73 17.29 -13.70
N GLN A 149 15.52 16.11 -14.27
CA GLN A 149 14.60 15.10 -13.77
C GLN A 149 15.40 13.83 -13.46
N GLN A 150 15.26 13.29 -12.25
CA GLN A 150 15.82 11.99 -11.93
C GLN A 150 14.86 10.90 -12.40
N LEU A 151 15.37 9.95 -13.17
CA LEU A 151 14.69 8.72 -13.54
C LEU A 151 15.31 7.58 -12.74
N ASP A 152 14.54 6.95 -11.87
CA ASP A 152 14.95 5.78 -11.12
C ASP A 152 14.36 4.52 -11.73
N ILE A 153 15.21 3.52 -11.96
CA ILE A 153 14.81 2.21 -12.47
C ILE A 153 14.94 1.20 -11.34
N GLN A 154 13.86 0.51 -11.05
CA GLN A 154 13.76 -0.48 -9.99
C GLN A 154 13.29 -1.82 -10.54
N VAL A 155 13.68 -2.89 -9.88
CA VAL A 155 13.28 -4.26 -10.21
C VAL A 155 12.58 -4.89 -9.02
N ARG A 156 11.46 -5.56 -9.29
CA ARG A 156 10.67 -6.28 -8.30
C ARG A 156 10.65 -7.76 -8.64
N TYR A 157 11.09 -8.59 -7.71
CA TYR A 157 11.23 -10.04 -7.91
C TYR A 157 11.14 -10.78 -6.56
N PHE A 158 10.98 -12.10 -6.61
CA PHE A 158 11.08 -12.94 -5.41
C PHE A 158 12.55 -13.26 -5.14
N SER A 159 13.10 -12.77 -4.03
CA SER A 159 14.47 -13.08 -3.64
C SER A 159 14.50 -14.39 -2.88
N GLU A 160 15.19 -15.39 -3.42
CA GLU A 160 15.42 -16.66 -2.74
C GLU A 160 16.28 -16.46 -1.51
N SER A 161 17.23 -15.51 -1.54
CA SER A 161 18.09 -15.25 -0.38
C SER A 161 17.32 -14.63 0.79
N LYS A 162 16.36 -13.75 0.52
CA LYS A 162 15.54 -13.08 1.53
C LYS A 162 14.23 -13.82 1.82
N GLN A 163 13.87 -14.84 1.02
CA GLN A 163 12.60 -15.55 1.08
C GLN A 163 11.36 -14.63 1.03
N GLN A 164 11.45 -13.54 0.27
CA GLN A 164 10.38 -12.56 0.14
C GLN A 164 10.42 -11.84 -1.20
N VAL A 165 9.28 -11.26 -1.59
CA VAL A 165 9.24 -10.31 -2.70
C VAL A 165 9.96 -9.03 -2.28
N THR A 166 10.92 -8.61 -3.09
CA THR A 166 11.74 -7.43 -2.81
C THR A 166 11.68 -6.48 -4.01
N VAL A 167 11.78 -5.18 -3.71
CA VAL A 167 12.00 -4.13 -4.71
C VAL A 167 13.41 -3.60 -4.49
N GLU A 168 14.25 -3.69 -5.51
CA GLU A 168 15.62 -3.21 -5.47
C GLU A 168 15.82 -2.11 -6.50
N HIS A 169 16.61 -1.12 -6.14
CA HIS A 169 17.07 -0.09 -7.07
C HIS A 169 18.12 -0.69 -8.01
N LEU A 170 17.98 -0.42 -9.31
CA LEU A 170 18.91 -0.90 -10.33
C LEU A 170 19.84 0.20 -10.82
N MET A 171 19.28 1.36 -11.17
CA MET A 171 20.05 2.51 -11.68
C MET A 171 19.24 3.81 -11.59
N SER A 172 19.94 4.93 -11.45
CA SER A 172 19.37 6.29 -11.52
C SER A 172 20.02 7.08 -12.63
N PHE A 173 19.24 7.88 -13.34
CA PHE A 173 19.70 8.77 -14.40
C PHE A 173 19.24 10.20 -14.12
N ASN A 174 20.09 11.17 -14.43
CA ASN A 174 19.73 12.58 -14.41
C ASN A 174 19.47 13.05 -15.85
N LEU A 175 18.20 13.36 -16.14
CA LEU A 175 17.75 13.72 -17.46
C LEU A 175 17.62 15.24 -17.58
N GLY A 176 18.35 15.84 -18.52
CA GLY A 176 18.10 17.23 -18.94
C GLY A 176 16.83 17.36 -19.79
N ARG A 177 16.39 16.26 -20.42
CA ARG A 177 15.12 16.14 -21.17
C ARG A 177 14.56 14.73 -20.98
N ALA A 178 13.32 14.62 -20.54
CA ALA A 178 12.63 13.34 -20.35
C ALA A 178 11.71 13.04 -21.54
N THR A 179 12.28 12.89 -22.75
CA THR A 179 11.49 12.40 -23.89
C THR A 179 11.30 10.90 -23.78
N ARG A 180 10.21 10.38 -24.36
CA ARG A 180 9.95 8.93 -24.42
C ARG A 180 11.16 8.13 -24.88
N ASP A 181 11.84 8.59 -25.92
CA ASP A 181 12.94 7.83 -26.53
C ASP A 181 14.16 7.79 -25.62
N ILE A 182 14.50 8.92 -24.98
CA ILE A 182 15.56 9.00 -23.96
C ILE A 182 15.26 8.08 -22.78
N ILE A 183 14.02 8.07 -22.28
CA ILE A 183 13.62 7.19 -21.17
C ILE A 183 13.78 5.71 -21.55
N VAL A 184 13.35 5.33 -22.76
CA VAL A 184 13.48 3.95 -23.22
C VAL A 184 14.95 3.56 -23.42
N ASP A 185 15.78 4.46 -23.91
CA ASP A 185 17.22 4.22 -24.07
C ASP A 185 17.88 3.94 -22.70
N HIS A 186 17.53 4.70 -21.67
CA HIS A 186 18.02 4.45 -20.31
C HIS A 186 17.43 3.18 -19.67
N ILE A 187 16.19 2.81 -20.01
CA ILE A 187 15.63 1.51 -19.60
C ILE A 187 16.42 0.37 -20.23
N GLU A 188 16.75 0.45 -21.53
CA GLU A 188 17.59 -0.55 -22.18
C GLU A 188 18.98 -0.62 -21.58
N GLU A 189 19.58 0.54 -21.30
CA GLU A 189 20.89 0.63 -20.64
C GLU A 189 20.88 -0.05 -19.27
N ALA A 190 19.90 0.24 -18.42
CA ALA A 190 19.82 -0.36 -17.09
C ALA A 190 19.56 -1.87 -17.14
N LEU A 191 18.77 -2.34 -18.12
CA LEU A 191 18.39 -3.75 -18.26
C LEU A 191 19.37 -4.56 -19.13
N ALA A 192 20.44 -3.95 -19.65
CA ALA A 192 21.35 -4.59 -20.61
C ALA A 192 21.99 -5.88 -20.08
N GLU A 193 22.25 -5.96 -18.77
CA GLU A 193 22.87 -7.09 -18.09
C GLU A 193 21.86 -8.16 -17.62
N LEU A 194 20.54 -7.92 -17.80
CA LEU A 194 19.48 -8.78 -17.30
C LEU A 194 18.83 -9.61 -18.42
N PRO A 195 18.36 -10.84 -18.12
CA PRO A 195 17.73 -11.69 -19.11
C PRO A 195 16.39 -11.10 -19.56
N ARG A 196 16.29 -10.71 -20.84
CA ARG A 196 15.07 -10.14 -21.44
C ARG A 196 13.83 -11.02 -21.22
N ASN A 197 13.99 -12.34 -21.35
CA ASN A 197 12.91 -13.32 -21.14
C ASN A 197 12.48 -13.43 -19.67
N GLY A 198 13.30 -12.97 -18.73
CA GLY A 198 12.97 -12.90 -17.30
C GLY A 198 12.08 -11.70 -16.95
N LEU A 199 12.01 -10.68 -17.82
CA LEU A 199 11.16 -9.51 -17.60
C LEU A 199 9.69 -9.84 -17.89
N LEU A 200 8.87 -9.90 -16.83
CA LEU A 200 7.44 -10.21 -16.91
C LEU A 200 6.58 -9.01 -17.24
N SER A 201 6.87 -7.87 -16.63
CA SER A 201 6.02 -6.69 -16.76
C SER A 201 6.80 -5.40 -16.54
N PHE A 202 6.25 -4.32 -17.10
CA PHE A 202 6.78 -2.97 -16.96
C PHE A 202 5.71 -2.08 -16.32
N PHE A 203 6.11 -1.36 -15.28
CA PHE A 203 5.26 -0.44 -14.54
C PHE A 203 5.80 1.00 -14.59
N SER A 204 4.88 1.93 -14.68
CA SER A 204 5.14 3.36 -14.60
C SER A 204 3.95 4.06 -13.96
N ASP A 205 4.10 5.34 -13.65
CA ASP A 205 2.94 6.21 -13.50
C ASP A 205 2.18 6.32 -14.85
N GLY A 206 0.93 6.80 -14.80
CA GLY A 206 0.01 6.77 -15.94
C GLY A 206 -0.08 8.02 -16.84
N PRO A 207 0.87 8.97 -16.92
CA PRO A 207 0.74 10.06 -17.88
C PRO A 207 0.96 9.56 -19.31
N ASN A 208 0.38 10.27 -20.29
CA ASN A 208 0.39 9.88 -21.71
C ASN A 208 1.79 9.60 -22.30
N VAL A 209 2.85 10.24 -21.79
CA VAL A 209 4.24 9.97 -22.21
C VAL A 209 4.63 8.52 -21.86
N MET A 210 4.24 8.04 -20.68
CA MET A 210 4.56 6.69 -20.21
C MET A 210 3.82 5.59 -20.96
N ASN A 211 2.62 5.88 -21.47
CA ASN A 211 1.90 4.92 -22.32
C ASN A 211 2.67 4.59 -23.60
N ASN A 212 3.34 5.60 -24.16
CA ASN A 212 4.20 5.39 -25.31
C ASN A 212 5.55 4.75 -24.92
N VAL A 213 6.07 4.99 -23.71
CA VAL A 213 7.26 4.29 -23.18
C VAL A 213 6.97 2.79 -23.09
N LYS A 214 5.85 2.38 -22.46
CA LYS A 214 5.47 0.97 -22.32
C LYS A 214 5.36 0.25 -23.67
N SER A 215 4.76 0.92 -24.67
CA SER A 215 4.69 0.38 -26.04
C SER A 215 6.09 0.18 -26.64
N LYS A 216 7.02 1.11 -26.42
CA LYS A 216 8.39 1.00 -26.93
C LYS A 216 9.23 -0.02 -26.15
N VAL A 217 9.05 -0.15 -24.84
CA VAL A 217 9.68 -1.21 -24.04
C VAL A 217 9.20 -2.58 -24.53
N LYS A 218 7.91 -2.73 -24.84
CA LYS A 218 7.39 -3.94 -25.50
C LYS A 218 8.09 -4.22 -26.84
N GLN A 219 8.28 -3.18 -27.66
CA GLN A 219 8.89 -3.33 -28.98
C GLN A 219 10.40 -3.66 -28.92
N ARG A 220 11.15 -3.01 -28.02
CA ARG A 220 12.62 -3.03 -28.06
C ARG A 220 13.26 -3.94 -27.00
N VAL A 221 12.59 -4.18 -25.88
CA VAL A 221 13.11 -4.96 -24.74
C VAL A 221 12.55 -6.37 -24.73
N ASN A 222 11.23 -6.52 -24.58
CA ASN A 222 10.55 -7.83 -24.58
C ASN A 222 9.12 -7.70 -25.11
N ALA A 223 8.77 -8.45 -26.16
CA ALA A 223 7.42 -8.41 -26.75
C ALA A 223 6.34 -9.06 -25.87
N ASN A 224 6.73 -9.95 -24.96
CA ASN A 224 5.84 -10.79 -24.15
C ASN A 224 5.51 -10.18 -22.78
N LEU A 225 5.55 -8.84 -22.64
CA LEU A 225 5.24 -8.21 -21.36
C LEU A 225 3.76 -8.33 -21.00
N LEU A 226 3.52 -8.86 -19.81
CA LEU A 226 2.23 -8.94 -19.17
C LEU A 226 1.65 -7.53 -18.96
N ASP A 227 0.45 -7.30 -19.48
CA ASP A 227 -0.23 -6.02 -19.33
C ASP A 227 -1.08 -5.97 -18.06
N ILE A 228 -0.51 -5.39 -17.01
CA ILE A 228 -1.17 -5.19 -15.72
C ILE A 228 -1.86 -3.81 -15.63
N GLY A 229 -1.74 -2.99 -16.67
CA GLY A 229 -2.15 -1.59 -16.66
C GLY A 229 -1.10 -0.65 -16.08
N GLU A 230 -1.56 0.49 -15.57
CA GLU A 230 -0.75 1.57 -14.98
C GLU A 230 -1.05 1.64 -13.47
N CYS A 231 -0.32 2.50 -12.75
CA CYS A 231 -0.51 2.67 -11.30
C CYS A 231 -1.95 3.07 -10.93
N SER A 232 -2.67 2.14 -10.29
CA SER A 232 -4.05 2.36 -9.85
C SER A 232 -4.15 3.40 -8.72
N LEU A 233 -3.13 3.51 -7.87
CA LEU A 233 -3.09 4.53 -6.81
C LEU A 233 -3.15 5.95 -7.38
N HIS A 234 -2.41 6.22 -8.45
CA HIS A 234 -2.43 7.51 -9.14
C HIS A 234 -3.79 7.78 -9.79
N LYS A 235 -4.42 6.78 -10.39
CA LYS A 235 -5.77 6.91 -10.98
C LYS A 235 -6.82 7.24 -9.93
N VAL A 236 -6.76 6.56 -8.79
CA VAL A 236 -7.63 6.81 -7.64
C VAL A 236 -7.41 8.23 -7.09
N HIS A 237 -6.15 8.66 -6.95
CA HIS A 237 -5.82 10.02 -6.54
C HIS A 237 -6.39 11.08 -7.52
N ASN A 238 -6.18 10.88 -8.82
CA ASN A 238 -6.68 11.79 -9.85
C ASN A 238 -8.21 11.84 -9.88
N ALA A 239 -8.89 10.72 -9.63
CA ALA A 239 -10.35 10.69 -9.53
C ALA A 239 -10.85 11.50 -8.32
N PHE A 240 -10.17 11.41 -7.17
CA PHE A 240 -10.49 12.24 -6.01
C PHE A 240 -10.26 13.74 -6.30
N ALA A 241 -9.14 14.08 -6.95
CA ALA A 241 -8.84 15.45 -7.38
C ALA A 241 -9.91 15.99 -8.34
N LYS A 242 -10.45 15.15 -9.25
CA LYS A 242 -11.59 15.52 -10.09
C LYS A 242 -12.85 15.84 -9.29
N GLY A 243 -13.08 15.16 -8.17
CA GLY A 243 -14.13 15.53 -7.22
C GLY A 243 -13.88 16.91 -6.61
N LEU A 244 -12.67 17.15 -6.10
CA LEU A 244 -12.26 18.43 -5.50
C LEU A 244 -12.40 19.61 -6.47
N ASP A 245 -12.01 19.43 -7.73
CA ASP A 245 -12.11 20.43 -8.79
C ASP A 245 -13.55 20.97 -8.92
N VAL A 246 -14.55 20.11 -8.69
CA VAL A 246 -15.97 20.47 -8.82
C VAL A 246 -16.58 20.92 -7.50
N PHE A 247 -16.12 20.40 -6.36
CA PHE A 247 -16.63 20.77 -5.05
C PHE A 247 -15.54 20.71 -3.96
N CYS A 248 -15.43 21.77 -3.16
CA CYS A 248 -14.44 21.94 -2.09
C CYS A 248 -12.98 22.11 -2.52
N SER A 249 -12.71 22.58 -3.74
CA SER A 249 -11.36 22.98 -4.17
C SER A 249 -10.71 24.00 -3.24
N ASP A 250 -11.51 24.87 -2.63
CA ASP A 250 -11.08 25.87 -1.64
C ASP A 250 -10.54 25.25 -0.34
N VAL A 251 -10.99 24.04 0.02
CA VAL A 251 -10.64 23.42 1.30
C VAL A 251 -9.26 22.80 1.28
N GLU A 252 -8.86 22.14 0.19
CA GLU A 252 -7.50 21.56 0.08
C GLU A 252 -6.44 22.67 0.20
N GLU A 253 -6.67 23.81 -0.44
CA GLU A 253 -5.80 24.97 -0.33
C GLU A 253 -5.80 25.55 1.10
N LEU A 254 -6.98 25.66 1.71
CA LEU A 254 -7.12 26.12 3.10
C LEU A 254 -6.34 25.24 4.08
N VAL A 255 -6.36 23.92 3.92
CA VAL A 255 -5.63 22.99 4.78
C VAL A 255 -4.13 23.30 4.78
N ARG A 256 -3.56 23.56 3.60
CA ARG A 256 -2.15 23.94 3.44
C ARG A 256 -1.87 25.31 4.07
N ASP A 257 -2.73 26.28 3.80
CA ASP A 257 -2.59 27.64 4.34
C ASP A 257 -2.61 27.69 5.86
N VAL A 258 -3.49 26.90 6.47
CA VAL A 258 -3.60 26.77 7.92
C VAL A 258 -2.30 26.21 8.48
N TYR A 259 -1.76 25.13 7.89
CA TYR A 259 -0.44 24.62 8.29
C TYR A 259 0.67 25.68 8.18
N TYR A 260 0.78 26.38 7.05
CA TYR A 260 1.84 27.39 6.85
C TYR A 260 1.67 28.63 7.74
N SER A 261 0.44 28.94 8.16
CA SER A 261 0.17 30.01 9.12
C SER A 261 0.76 29.71 10.50
N PHE A 262 0.73 28.45 10.93
CA PHE A 262 1.22 28.04 12.25
C PHE A 262 2.54 27.27 12.20
N LYS A 263 3.22 27.24 11.06
CA LYS A 263 4.55 26.63 10.90
C LYS A 263 5.62 27.30 11.79
N HIS A 264 5.46 28.59 12.07
CA HIS A 264 6.43 29.38 12.84
C HIS A 264 6.06 29.45 14.32
N ALA A 265 7.07 29.31 15.19
CA ALA A 265 6.91 29.20 16.64
C ALA A 265 6.04 30.31 17.26
N VAL A 266 6.20 31.57 16.82
CA VAL A 266 5.43 32.70 17.36
C VAL A 266 3.93 32.51 17.17
N ARG A 267 3.47 32.17 15.95
CA ARG A 267 2.04 31.95 15.69
C ARG A 267 1.55 30.64 16.31
N ALA A 268 2.40 29.62 16.36
CA ALA A 268 2.09 28.35 17.01
C ALA A 268 1.83 28.53 18.52
N GLU A 269 2.61 29.36 19.22
CA GLU A 269 2.39 29.63 20.64
C GLU A 269 1.07 30.39 20.88
N VAL A 270 0.76 31.38 20.04
CA VAL A 270 -0.53 32.10 20.13
C VAL A 270 -1.72 31.17 19.87
N LEU A 271 -1.59 30.19 18.95
CA LEU A 271 -2.61 29.16 18.75
C LEU A 271 -2.76 28.28 20.00
N LYS A 272 -1.64 27.91 20.63
CA LYS A 272 -1.64 27.13 21.87
C LYS A 272 -2.36 27.87 23.02
N GLU A 273 -2.15 29.17 23.17
CA GLU A 273 -2.95 29.99 24.09
C GLU A 273 -4.45 29.90 23.77
N GLN A 274 -4.85 29.92 22.49
CA GLN A 274 -6.27 29.77 22.11
C GLN A 274 -6.79 28.35 22.38
N GLN A 275 -5.95 27.32 22.21
CA GLN A 275 -6.27 25.94 22.54
C GLN A 275 -6.53 25.80 24.05
N GLU A 276 -5.69 26.40 24.90
CA GLU A 276 -5.86 26.41 26.35
C GLU A 276 -7.15 27.14 26.78
N VAL A 277 -7.40 28.34 26.24
CA VAL A 277 -8.62 29.12 26.51
C VAL A 277 -9.90 28.36 26.16
N LEU A 278 -9.87 27.57 25.08
CA LEU A 278 -11.01 26.81 24.59
C LEU A 278 -11.02 25.34 25.03
N ASN A 279 -10.12 24.95 25.93
CA ASN A 279 -9.96 23.57 26.40
C ASN A 279 -9.86 22.55 25.25
N THR A 280 -9.15 22.91 24.18
CA THR A 280 -8.84 22.04 23.04
C THR A 280 -7.46 21.42 23.27
N ALA A 281 -7.29 20.13 22.96
CA ALA A 281 -5.99 19.47 23.12
C ALA A 281 -4.90 20.22 22.32
N PRO A 282 -3.70 20.46 22.88
CA PRO A 282 -2.69 21.35 22.29
C PRO A 282 -1.89 20.66 21.17
N HIS A 283 -2.59 20.10 20.19
CA HIS A 283 -1.96 19.37 19.11
C HIS A 283 -1.53 20.28 17.98
N VAL A 284 -0.38 19.94 17.38
CA VAL A 284 0.16 20.63 16.22
C VAL A 284 -0.58 20.28 14.93
N LEU A 285 -0.62 21.24 14.00
CA LEU A 285 -1.22 21.05 12.69
C LEU A 285 -0.35 20.17 11.78
N LEU A 286 -1.02 19.37 10.95
CA LEU A 286 -0.36 18.41 10.06
C LEU A 286 -0.18 19.00 8.66
N ARG A 287 1.00 18.78 8.08
CA ARG A 287 1.31 19.22 6.71
C ARG A 287 0.64 18.30 5.71
N HIS A 288 -0.24 18.87 4.88
CA HIS A 288 -0.73 18.22 3.69
C HIS A 288 0.19 18.48 2.48
N VAL A 289 0.46 17.44 1.69
CA VAL A 289 1.17 17.53 0.40
C VAL A 289 0.25 17.00 -0.70
N SER A 290 -0.04 17.82 -1.72
CA SER A 290 -1.07 17.53 -2.72
C SER A 290 -0.80 16.25 -3.52
N ASN A 291 0.46 15.98 -3.89
CA ASN A 291 0.85 14.74 -4.57
C ASN A 291 0.85 13.49 -3.66
N ARG A 292 0.58 13.67 -2.34
CA ARG A 292 0.48 12.60 -1.34
C ARG A 292 -0.79 12.79 -0.52
N TRP A 293 -1.92 12.68 -1.21
CA TRP A 293 -3.23 13.01 -0.64
C TRP A 293 -3.62 12.19 0.61
N LEU A 294 -2.92 11.09 0.95
CA LEU A 294 -3.09 10.42 2.26
C LEU A 294 -2.95 11.38 3.44
N THR A 295 -2.11 12.40 3.27
CA THR A 295 -1.93 13.45 4.28
C THR A 295 -3.16 14.36 4.44
N LEU A 296 -4.04 14.42 3.43
CA LEU A 296 -5.21 15.29 3.46
C LEU A 296 -6.20 14.87 4.54
N GLN A 297 -6.48 13.57 4.67
CA GLN A 297 -7.44 13.07 5.65
C GLN A 297 -6.99 13.36 7.08
N ASP A 298 -5.73 13.08 7.39
CA ASP A 298 -5.17 13.34 8.72
C ASP A 298 -5.16 14.85 9.01
N SER A 299 -4.78 15.68 8.03
CA SER A 299 -4.83 17.13 8.16
C SER A 299 -6.25 17.67 8.33
N LEU A 300 -7.25 17.12 7.63
CA LEU A 300 -8.66 17.47 7.80
C LEU A 300 -9.18 17.09 9.20
N SER A 301 -8.82 15.89 9.67
CA SER A 301 -9.17 15.41 11.01
C SER A 301 -8.56 16.32 12.08
N ARG A 302 -7.30 16.73 11.90
CA ARG A 302 -6.64 17.70 12.78
C ARG A 302 -7.32 19.07 12.74
N ILE A 303 -7.67 19.58 11.56
CA ILE A 303 -8.34 20.89 11.44
C ILE A 303 -9.73 20.85 12.07
N GLN A 304 -10.48 19.76 11.91
CA GLN A 304 -11.77 19.59 12.58
C GLN A 304 -11.61 19.64 14.10
N GLU A 305 -10.66 18.88 14.65
CA GLU A 305 -10.38 18.85 16.08
C GLU A 305 -9.99 20.24 16.61
N GLN A 306 -9.15 20.94 15.87
CA GLN A 306 -8.60 22.25 16.23
C GLN A 306 -9.48 23.42 15.77
N PHE A 307 -10.64 23.14 15.17
CA PHE A 307 -11.48 24.14 14.52
C PHE A 307 -11.89 25.30 15.44
N PRO A 308 -12.29 25.07 16.71
CA PRO A 308 -12.65 26.16 17.63
C PRO A 308 -11.48 27.13 17.86
N ALA A 309 -10.28 26.60 18.13
CA ALA A 309 -9.08 27.38 18.39
C ALA A 309 -8.61 28.17 17.16
N ILE A 310 -8.57 27.51 16.00
CA ILE A 310 -8.18 28.16 14.75
C ILE A 310 -9.18 29.26 14.36
N ARG A 311 -10.48 28.97 14.49
CA ARG A 311 -11.53 29.96 14.21
C ARG A 311 -11.43 31.15 15.16
N HIS A 312 -11.26 30.91 16.45
CA HIS A 312 -11.13 31.99 17.42
C HIS A 312 -9.90 32.86 17.15
N TYR A 313 -8.75 32.25 16.82
CA TYR A 313 -7.54 32.95 16.43
C TYR A 313 -7.80 33.94 15.28
N PHE A 314 -8.36 33.46 14.16
CA PHE A 314 -8.56 34.31 12.99
C PHE A 314 -9.67 35.37 13.17
N LEU A 315 -10.71 35.09 13.99
CA LEU A 315 -11.79 36.05 14.23
C LEU A 315 -11.44 37.13 15.26
N LYS A 316 -10.62 36.80 16.27
CA LYS A 316 -10.14 37.75 17.28
C LYS A 316 -9.32 38.87 16.64
N ASP A 317 -8.49 38.52 15.68
CA ASP A 317 -7.62 39.48 14.98
C ASP A 317 -8.40 40.44 14.06
N VAL A 318 -9.48 39.97 13.42
CA VAL A 318 -10.41 40.81 12.65
C VAL A 318 -11.11 41.81 13.58
N ALA A 319 -11.58 41.35 14.74
CA ALA A 319 -12.26 42.21 15.71
C ALA A 319 -11.32 43.26 16.34
N ALA A 320 -10.04 42.92 16.53
CA ALA A 320 -9.04 43.81 17.12
C ALA A 320 -8.45 44.84 16.13
N ASN A 321 -8.90 44.85 14.87
CA ASN A 321 -8.45 45.76 13.80
C ASN A 321 -6.92 45.85 13.66
N ARG A 322 -6.22 44.75 14.01
CA ARG A 322 -4.76 44.69 13.97
C ARG A 322 -4.34 44.70 12.51
N ARG A 323 -3.53 45.71 12.13
CA ARG A 323 -2.92 45.79 10.80
C ARG A 323 -1.88 44.68 10.68
N PHE A 324 -2.31 43.48 10.34
CA PHE A 324 -1.41 42.53 9.69
C PHE A 324 -1.16 43.09 8.30
N ASP A 325 0.04 43.65 8.11
CA ASP A 325 0.50 44.11 6.80
C ASP A 325 0.22 43.03 5.76
N ALA A 326 -0.68 43.36 4.82
CA ALA A 326 -0.77 42.82 3.47
C ALA A 326 -0.64 41.29 3.25
N GLN A 327 -0.83 40.42 4.24
CA GLN A 327 -0.82 38.97 3.99
C GLN A 327 -2.21 38.54 3.51
N THR A 328 -2.39 38.52 2.19
CA THR A 328 -3.57 38.00 1.48
C THR A 328 -4.06 36.67 2.07
N GLN A 329 -3.12 35.81 2.50
CA GLN A 329 -3.40 34.53 3.17
C GLN A 329 -4.20 34.68 4.48
N HIS A 330 -3.80 35.57 5.40
CA HIS A 330 -4.49 35.72 6.68
C HIS A 330 -5.92 36.24 6.49
N LYS A 331 -6.12 37.23 5.61
CA LYS A 331 -7.46 37.74 5.27
C LYS A 331 -8.33 36.65 4.64
N ARG A 332 -7.75 35.85 3.74
CA ARG A 332 -8.43 34.69 3.14
C ARG A 332 -8.87 33.69 4.19
N LEU A 333 -7.98 33.31 5.10
CA LEU A 333 -8.29 32.38 6.18
C LEU A 333 -9.35 32.95 7.13
N ALA A 334 -9.24 34.22 7.53
CA ALA A 334 -10.26 34.85 8.37
C ALA A 334 -11.63 34.89 7.70
N SER A 335 -11.70 35.21 6.40
CA SER A 335 -12.93 35.11 5.61
C SER A 335 -13.48 33.68 5.57
N ALA A 336 -12.62 32.69 5.32
CA ALA A 336 -13.01 31.29 5.28
C ALA A 336 -13.55 30.79 6.64
N PHE A 337 -12.87 31.08 7.75
CA PHE A 337 -13.30 30.71 9.12
C PHE A 337 -14.51 31.52 9.63
N SER A 338 -14.82 32.65 8.99
CA SER A 338 -16.08 33.37 9.19
C SER A 338 -17.25 32.69 8.49
N SER A 339 -17.00 31.95 7.40
CA SER A 339 -18.04 31.26 6.65
C SER A 339 -18.64 30.12 7.45
N ARG A 340 -19.99 30.09 7.52
CA ARG A 340 -20.75 29.01 8.16
C ARG A 340 -20.56 27.65 7.46
N THR A 341 -20.17 27.65 6.17
CA THR A 341 -20.07 26.43 5.37
C THR A 341 -18.74 25.70 5.53
N LEU A 342 -17.68 26.39 5.99
CA LEU A 342 -16.33 25.82 6.01
C LEU A 342 -16.26 24.56 6.86
N TYR A 343 -16.82 24.59 8.07
CA TYR A 343 -16.81 23.44 8.98
C TYR A 343 -17.48 22.22 8.34
N THR A 344 -18.66 22.41 7.75
CA THR A 344 -19.39 21.36 7.04
C THR A 344 -18.60 20.81 5.85
N LYS A 345 -17.92 21.67 5.08
CA LYS A 345 -17.04 21.22 3.99
C LYS A 345 -15.85 20.39 4.49
N VAL A 346 -15.24 20.76 5.63
CA VAL A 346 -14.16 20.00 6.27
C VAL A 346 -14.66 18.61 6.70
N LEU A 347 -15.82 18.55 7.37
CA LEU A 347 -16.44 17.27 7.77
C LEU A 347 -16.76 16.38 6.56
N PHE A 348 -17.37 16.98 5.53
CA PHE A 348 -17.67 16.28 4.27
C PHE A 348 -16.42 15.68 3.64
N LEU A 349 -15.37 16.48 3.43
CA LEU A 349 -14.14 15.98 2.81
C LEU A 349 -13.44 14.93 3.67
N ARG A 350 -13.45 15.07 5.00
CA ARG A 350 -12.88 14.08 5.92
C ARG A 350 -13.59 12.72 5.76
N ASN A 351 -14.92 12.74 5.75
CA ASN A 351 -15.74 11.54 5.54
C ASN A 351 -15.52 10.91 4.16
N THR A 352 -15.41 11.76 3.14
CA THR A 352 -15.22 11.32 1.76
C THR A 352 -13.81 10.75 1.54
N ALA A 353 -12.78 11.35 2.14
CA ALA A 353 -11.42 10.83 2.05
C ALA A 353 -11.30 9.40 2.62
N GLU A 354 -12.01 9.08 3.72
CA GLU A 354 -11.97 7.73 4.30
C GLU A 354 -12.44 6.63 3.32
N LEU A 355 -13.32 6.95 2.36
CA LEU A 355 -13.79 5.99 1.33
C LEU A 355 -12.65 5.47 0.46
N PHE A 356 -11.67 6.31 0.18
CA PHE A 356 -10.53 5.98 -0.67
C PHE A 356 -9.31 5.53 0.15
N ALA A 357 -9.21 5.99 1.40
CA ALA A 357 -8.07 5.73 2.26
C ALA A 357 -7.84 4.23 2.51
N GLY A 358 -8.92 3.44 2.67
CA GLY A 358 -8.81 1.98 2.84
C GLY A 358 -8.10 1.28 1.68
N PHE A 359 -8.47 1.60 0.43
CA PHE A 359 -7.83 1.03 -0.77
C PHE A 359 -6.33 1.32 -0.79
N GLN A 360 -5.94 2.52 -0.40
CA GLN A 360 -4.54 2.93 -0.49
C GLN A 360 -3.70 2.41 0.64
N ARG A 361 -4.22 2.46 1.88
CA ARG A 361 -3.56 1.83 3.04
C ARG A 361 -3.30 0.34 2.76
N LEU A 362 -4.18 -0.32 1.99
CA LEU A 362 -3.97 -1.70 1.55
C LEU A 362 -2.84 -1.80 0.52
N PHE A 363 -2.92 -1.08 -0.61
CA PHE A 363 -1.94 -1.21 -1.71
C PHE A 363 -0.61 -0.46 -1.52
N LEU A 364 -0.42 0.24 -0.39
CA LEU A 364 0.87 0.78 0.03
C LEU A 364 1.65 -0.15 0.97
N LYS A 365 1.05 -1.28 1.37
CA LYS A 365 1.78 -2.33 2.09
C LYS A 365 2.85 -2.95 1.18
N GLN A 366 3.89 -3.50 1.80
CA GLN A 366 4.96 -4.22 1.09
C GLN A 366 4.56 -5.66 0.69
N GLU A 367 3.42 -6.14 1.18
CA GLU A 367 2.90 -7.48 0.90
C GLU A 367 2.52 -7.66 -0.58
N PRO A 368 2.65 -8.88 -1.15
CA PRO A 368 2.31 -9.16 -2.53
C PRO A 368 0.79 -9.27 -2.75
N LEU A 369 0.10 -8.13 -2.75
CA LEU A 369 -1.37 -8.03 -2.78
C LEU A 369 -1.97 -8.01 -4.19
N PHE A 370 -1.21 -8.39 -5.22
CA PHE A 370 -1.64 -8.31 -6.62
C PHE A 370 -2.96 -9.05 -6.90
N HIS A 371 -3.19 -10.16 -6.19
CA HIS A 371 -4.38 -11.00 -6.33
C HIS A 371 -5.66 -10.37 -5.78
N PHE A 372 -5.56 -9.40 -4.86
CA PHE A 372 -6.70 -8.63 -4.37
C PHE A 372 -7.04 -7.41 -5.24
N LEU A 373 -6.15 -7.03 -6.18
CA LEU A 373 -6.26 -5.76 -6.89
C LEU A 373 -7.58 -5.59 -7.63
N HIS A 374 -8.02 -6.61 -8.39
CA HIS A 374 -9.26 -6.50 -9.18
C HIS A 374 -10.50 -6.32 -8.29
N GLU A 375 -10.61 -7.12 -7.24
CA GLU A 375 -11.74 -7.08 -6.32
C GLU A 375 -11.80 -5.75 -5.57
N GLU A 376 -10.66 -5.27 -5.07
CA GLU A 376 -10.59 -4.00 -4.35
C GLU A 376 -10.85 -2.78 -5.24
N LEU A 377 -10.47 -2.84 -6.53
CA LEU A 377 -10.82 -1.80 -7.51
C LEU A 377 -12.34 -1.73 -7.73
N VAL A 378 -12.99 -2.89 -7.92
CA VAL A 378 -14.45 -2.97 -8.06
C VAL A 378 -15.14 -2.48 -6.79
N ALA A 379 -14.68 -2.94 -5.62
CA ALA A 379 -15.22 -2.55 -4.33
C ALA A 379 -15.05 -1.04 -4.07
N LEU A 380 -13.94 -0.43 -4.48
CA LEU A 380 -13.76 1.03 -4.39
C LEU A 380 -14.79 1.78 -5.24
N VAL A 381 -14.96 1.38 -6.50
CA VAL A 381 -15.95 1.99 -7.41
C VAL A 381 -17.35 1.87 -6.82
N GLN A 382 -17.74 0.67 -6.39
CA GLN A 382 -19.05 0.43 -5.79
C GLN A 382 -19.27 1.26 -4.52
N ARG A 383 -18.25 1.38 -3.64
CA ARG A 383 -18.32 2.24 -2.45
C ARG A 383 -18.57 3.71 -2.79
N VAL A 384 -17.88 4.24 -3.80
CA VAL A 384 -18.05 5.63 -4.26
C VAL A 384 -19.44 5.82 -4.87
N LEU A 385 -19.86 4.91 -5.76
CA LEU A 385 -21.18 4.98 -6.39
C LEU A 385 -22.33 4.84 -5.38
N ASN A 386 -22.17 4.02 -4.34
CA ASN A 386 -23.19 3.85 -3.29
C ASN A 386 -23.48 5.17 -2.55
N ARG A 387 -22.61 6.18 -2.59
CA ARG A 387 -22.92 7.48 -1.99
C ARG A 387 -24.01 8.25 -2.75
N VAL A 388 -24.23 7.92 -4.03
CA VAL A 388 -25.11 8.66 -4.94
C VAL A 388 -26.15 7.82 -5.67
N LEU A 389 -25.88 6.55 -5.94
CA LEU A 389 -26.78 5.64 -6.66
C LEU A 389 -27.42 4.63 -5.71
N CYS A 390 -28.61 4.15 -6.07
CA CYS A 390 -29.24 3.02 -5.37
C CYS A 390 -28.41 1.74 -5.57
N GLY A 391 -28.18 0.97 -4.50
CA GLY A 391 -27.35 -0.25 -4.55
C GLY A 391 -27.81 -1.27 -5.58
N GLU A 392 -29.14 -1.40 -5.75
CA GLU A 392 -29.78 -2.26 -6.75
C GLU A 392 -29.31 -1.98 -8.19
N VAL A 393 -28.85 -0.76 -8.47
CA VAL A 393 -28.38 -0.35 -9.81
C VAL A 393 -27.04 -0.97 -10.18
N PHE A 394 -26.18 -1.31 -9.20
CA PHE A 394 -24.78 -1.63 -9.47
C PHE A 394 -24.20 -2.80 -8.64
N CYS A 395 -24.85 -3.24 -7.57
CA CYS A 395 -24.29 -4.27 -6.67
C CYS A 395 -24.05 -5.61 -7.37
N GLU A 396 -24.96 -6.04 -8.25
CA GLU A 396 -24.86 -7.31 -8.98
C GLU A 396 -24.17 -7.18 -10.34
N LYS A 397 -23.80 -5.96 -10.74
CA LYS A 397 -23.20 -5.70 -12.04
C LYS A 397 -21.78 -6.24 -12.12
N SER A 398 -21.44 -6.83 -13.26
CA SER A 398 -20.06 -7.19 -13.54
C SER A 398 -19.21 -5.92 -13.69
N ALA A 399 -17.88 -6.06 -13.58
CA ALA A 399 -16.96 -4.95 -13.84
C ALA A 399 -17.17 -4.30 -15.23
N GLN A 400 -17.52 -5.10 -16.24
CA GLN A 400 -17.87 -4.61 -17.58
C GLN A 400 -19.15 -3.78 -17.59
N ASP A 401 -20.20 -4.26 -16.92
CA ASP A 401 -21.50 -3.57 -16.88
C ASP A 401 -21.44 -2.30 -16.03
N LEU A 402 -20.59 -2.26 -15.00
CA LEU A 402 -20.31 -1.06 -14.22
C LEU A 402 -19.73 0.05 -15.09
N MET A 403 -18.81 -0.29 -16.02
CA MET A 403 -18.19 0.70 -16.93
C MET A 403 -19.18 1.29 -17.94
N GLN A 404 -20.32 0.64 -18.16
CA GLN A 404 -21.37 1.09 -19.09
C GLN A 404 -22.48 1.89 -18.40
N LEU A 405 -22.40 2.09 -17.07
CA LEU A 405 -23.37 2.89 -16.34
C LEU A 405 -23.35 4.34 -16.83
N ASP A 406 -24.51 4.83 -17.27
CA ASP A 406 -24.71 6.25 -17.49
C ASP A 406 -24.94 6.94 -16.15
N LEU A 407 -23.88 7.53 -15.62
CA LEU A 407 -23.92 8.25 -14.34
C LEU A 407 -24.68 9.59 -14.41
N ASP A 408 -25.00 10.07 -15.62
CA ASP A 408 -25.79 11.28 -15.84
C ASP A 408 -27.31 11.02 -15.82
N ASP A 409 -27.73 9.75 -15.82
CA ASP A 409 -29.14 9.39 -15.68
C ASP A 409 -29.60 9.62 -14.23
N SER A 410 -30.27 10.76 -14.03
CA SER A 410 -30.84 11.15 -12.73
C SER A 410 -31.88 10.19 -12.16
N ALA A 411 -32.44 9.28 -12.98
CA ALA A 411 -33.35 8.24 -12.48
C ALA A 411 -32.64 7.20 -11.60
N LEU A 412 -31.32 7.06 -11.74
CA LEU A 412 -30.50 6.10 -10.97
C LEU A 412 -30.09 6.65 -9.59
N TRP A 413 -30.32 7.94 -9.36
CA TRP A 413 -29.81 8.67 -8.21
C TRP A 413 -30.66 8.43 -6.96
N LYS A 414 -30.00 8.32 -5.80
CA LYS A 414 -30.67 8.27 -4.51
C LYS A 414 -31.45 9.56 -4.27
N ALA A 415 -32.69 9.42 -3.78
CA ALA A 415 -33.49 10.55 -3.34
C ALA A 415 -32.84 11.33 -2.18
N GLN A 416 -32.16 10.61 -1.27
CA GLN A 416 -31.32 11.19 -0.22
C GLN A 416 -29.94 10.53 -0.22
N PRO A 417 -28.95 11.16 -0.85
CA PRO A 417 -27.59 10.63 -0.87
C PRO A 417 -26.84 10.93 0.44
N GLU A 418 -25.77 10.19 0.72
CA GLU A 418 -25.16 10.11 2.05
C GLU A 418 -23.92 11.01 2.20
N LEU A 419 -23.97 12.01 3.08
CA LEU A 419 -22.86 12.94 3.36
C LEU A 419 -21.97 12.56 4.56
N GLY A 420 -22.41 11.59 5.36
CA GLY A 420 -21.88 11.31 6.69
C GLY A 420 -22.68 11.99 7.80
N ALA A 421 -22.86 11.28 8.92
CA ALA A 421 -23.79 11.68 9.98
C ALA A 421 -23.43 13.01 10.65
N ASP A 422 -22.14 13.30 10.82
CA ASP A 422 -21.68 14.56 11.42
C ASP A 422 -21.72 15.73 10.42
N THR A 423 -21.49 15.49 9.12
CA THR A 423 -21.75 16.48 8.08
C THR A 423 -23.23 16.90 8.09
N GLU A 424 -24.14 15.93 8.14
CA GLU A 424 -25.59 16.18 8.19
C GLU A 424 -25.97 16.97 9.44
N LYS A 425 -25.46 16.54 10.62
CA LYS A 425 -25.67 17.23 11.89
C LYS A 425 -25.18 18.69 11.85
N ALA A 426 -24.05 18.96 11.21
CA ALA A 426 -23.53 20.32 11.07
C ALA A 426 -24.43 21.25 10.23
N MET A 427 -25.34 20.67 9.45
CA MET A 427 -26.33 21.41 8.65
C MET A 427 -27.72 21.45 9.29
N ASP A 428 -27.94 20.92 10.50
CA ASP A 428 -29.28 20.84 11.10
C ASP A 428 -29.98 22.19 11.19
N ALA A 429 -29.24 23.24 11.53
CA ALA A 429 -29.76 24.60 11.66
C ALA A 429 -29.81 25.40 10.34
N TRP A 430 -29.38 24.83 9.22
CA TRP A 430 -29.40 25.53 7.93
C TRP A 430 -30.81 25.60 7.36
N ASP A 431 -31.06 26.59 6.51
CA ASP A 431 -32.30 26.66 5.75
C ASP A 431 -32.40 25.51 4.73
N PRO A 432 -33.61 25.05 4.40
CA PRO A 432 -33.79 23.91 3.50
C PRO A 432 -33.18 24.09 2.10
N VAL A 433 -33.10 25.33 1.60
CA VAL A 433 -32.58 25.63 0.26
C VAL A 433 -31.07 25.47 0.24
N GLU A 434 -30.35 26.00 1.23
CA GLU A 434 -28.91 25.83 1.38
C GLU A 434 -28.53 24.37 1.65
N LYS A 435 -29.29 23.65 2.49
CA LYS A 435 -29.07 22.19 2.67
C LYS A 435 -29.16 21.45 1.35
N LYS A 436 -30.19 21.77 0.55
CA LYS A 436 -30.38 21.16 -0.77
C LYS A 436 -29.24 21.52 -1.73
N ALA A 437 -28.80 22.78 -1.76
CA ALA A 437 -27.69 23.23 -2.60
C ALA A 437 -26.37 22.55 -2.21
N PHE A 438 -26.06 22.45 -0.91
CA PHE A 438 -24.87 21.76 -0.43
C PHE A 438 -24.90 20.27 -0.80
N ARG A 439 -26.04 19.58 -0.57
CA ARG A 439 -26.22 18.18 -0.98
C ARG A 439 -26.03 17.99 -2.47
N LEU A 440 -26.60 18.86 -3.31
CA LEU A 440 -26.41 18.77 -4.76
C LEU A 440 -24.93 18.88 -5.15
N GLY A 441 -24.20 19.84 -4.58
CA GLY A 441 -22.77 20.03 -4.84
C GLY A 441 -21.89 18.89 -4.34
N ALA A 442 -22.07 18.51 -3.08
CA ALA A 442 -21.29 17.48 -2.42
C ALA A 442 -21.59 16.08 -2.94
N LEU A 443 -22.82 15.79 -3.35
CA LEU A 443 -23.23 14.43 -3.71
C LEU A 443 -23.12 14.22 -5.22
N PHE A 444 -23.88 14.99 -6.00
CA PHE A 444 -23.91 14.75 -7.44
C PHE A 444 -22.62 15.21 -8.10
N PHE A 445 -22.14 16.42 -7.81
CA PHE A 445 -20.98 16.90 -8.54
C PHE A 445 -19.67 16.25 -8.08
N PHE A 446 -19.44 16.09 -6.78
CA PHE A 446 -18.21 15.45 -6.29
C PHE A 446 -18.15 13.94 -6.59
N PHE A 447 -19.15 13.15 -6.14
CA PHE A 447 -19.07 11.70 -6.25
C PHE A 447 -19.30 11.20 -7.67
N LEU A 448 -20.13 11.87 -8.50
CA LEU A 448 -20.22 11.49 -9.92
C LEU A 448 -18.93 11.85 -10.66
N ALA A 449 -18.28 12.98 -10.36
CA ALA A 449 -16.97 13.28 -10.95
C ALA A 449 -15.93 12.22 -10.59
N CYS A 450 -15.87 11.82 -9.32
CA CYS A 450 -15.03 10.71 -8.86
C CYS A 450 -15.39 9.40 -9.59
N GLY A 451 -16.67 9.01 -9.57
CA GLY A 451 -17.16 7.76 -10.15
C GLY A 451 -16.90 7.65 -11.64
N LYS A 452 -17.18 8.71 -12.41
CA LYS A 452 -16.87 8.80 -13.85
C LYS A 452 -15.38 8.67 -14.10
N ALA A 453 -14.55 9.36 -13.33
CA ALA A 453 -13.10 9.29 -13.47
C ALA A 453 -12.58 7.87 -13.16
N LEU A 454 -13.07 7.23 -12.10
CA LEU A 454 -12.69 5.86 -11.74
C LEU A 454 -13.11 4.86 -12.82
N LEU A 455 -14.38 4.85 -13.24
CA LEU A 455 -14.90 3.94 -14.27
C LEU A 455 -14.16 4.10 -15.60
N LYS A 456 -13.77 5.33 -15.95
CA LYS A 456 -13.04 5.62 -17.19
C LYS A 456 -11.58 5.17 -17.16
N THR A 457 -10.90 5.29 -16.01
CA THR A 457 -9.44 5.18 -15.96
C THR A 457 -8.95 3.87 -15.35
N LEU A 458 -9.68 3.28 -14.41
CA LEU A 458 -9.28 2.05 -13.73
C LEU A 458 -9.32 0.85 -14.68
N PRO A 459 -8.39 -0.12 -14.54
CA PRO A 459 -8.30 -1.28 -15.40
C PRO A 459 -9.35 -2.36 -15.07
N LEU A 460 -10.63 -1.99 -14.85
CA LEU A 460 -11.68 -2.90 -14.38
C LEU A 460 -11.95 -4.08 -15.34
N ALA A 461 -11.76 -3.84 -16.64
CA ALA A 461 -11.90 -4.85 -17.69
C ALA A 461 -10.62 -5.68 -17.93
N ASN A 462 -9.52 -5.38 -17.24
CA ASN A 462 -8.25 -6.09 -17.43
C ASN A 462 -8.37 -7.54 -16.92
N LYS A 463 -8.25 -8.47 -17.87
CA LYS A 463 -8.39 -9.91 -17.61
C LYS A 463 -7.24 -10.49 -16.79
N VAL A 464 -6.02 -9.98 -16.93
CA VAL A 464 -4.85 -10.44 -16.17
C VAL A 464 -5.09 -10.25 -14.68
N ILE A 465 -5.43 -9.03 -14.24
CA ILE A 465 -5.67 -8.74 -12.83
C ILE A 465 -6.92 -9.46 -12.31
N LYS A 466 -7.95 -9.64 -13.15
CA LYS A 466 -9.16 -10.39 -12.81
C LYS A 466 -8.86 -11.86 -12.58
N HIS A 467 -8.05 -12.48 -13.44
CA HIS A 467 -7.70 -13.89 -13.30
C HIS A 467 -6.69 -14.12 -12.18
N ALA A 468 -5.82 -13.15 -11.85
CA ALA A 468 -4.86 -13.23 -10.75
C ALA A 468 -5.48 -13.50 -9.36
N ARG A 469 -6.78 -13.25 -9.20
CA ARG A 469 -7.53 -13.55 -7.96
C ARG A 469 -7.46 -15.00 -7.50
N PHE A 470 -7.18 -15.95 -8.41
CA PHE A 470 -7.07 -17.37 -8.07
C PHE A 470 -5.98 -17.65 -7.02
N LEU A 471 -4.97 -16.77 -6.92
CA LEU A 471 -3.91 -16.86 -5.91
C LEU A 471 -4.39 -16.63 -4.47
N THR A 472 -5.63 -16.16 -4.27
CA THR A 472 -6.25 -15.96 -2.95
C THR A 472 -6.63 -17.28 -2.27
N LEU A 473 -6.47 -18.44 -2.94
CA LEU A 473 -6.80 -19.78 -2.44
C LEU A 473 -8.24 -19.88 -1.92
N ASN A 474 -9.20 -19.32 -2.67
CA ASN A 474 -10.62 -19.40 -2.34
C ASN A 474 -11.29 -20.54 -3.13
N TYR A 475 -11.30 -21.74 -2.52
CA TYR A 475 -11.77 -23.02 -3.07
C TYR A 475 -13.25 -23.09 -3.50
N ALA A 476 -13.95 -21.96 -3.59
CA ALA A 476 -15.38 -21.93 -3.89
C ALA A 476 -15.74 -22.52 -5.26
N SER A 477 -14.79 -22.61 -6.21
CA SER A 477 -15.02 -23.22 -7.53
C SER A 477 -13.74 -23.58 -8.29
N ILE A 478 -13.28 -24.84 -8.15
CA ILE A 478 -12.11 -25.41 -8.86
C ILE A 478 -12.12 -25.09 -10.36
N ASN A 479 -13.27 -25.25 -11.04
CA ASN A 479 -13.38 -25.00 -12.48
C ASN A 479 -13.04 -23.55 -12.89
N LYS A 480 -13.36 -22.56 -12.04
CA LYS A 480 -13.05 -21.13 -12.30
C LYS A 480 -11.58 -20.83 -12.05
N GLU A 481 -10.97 -21.52 -11.09
CA GLU A 481 -9.55 -21.40 -10.80
C GLU A 481 -8.72 -21.99 -11.95
N VAL A 482 -9.06 -23.19 -12.43
CA VAL A 482 -8.39 -23.82 -13.59
C VAL A 482 -8.43 -22.91 -14.82
N GLN A 483 -9.60 -22.32 -15.14
CA GLN A 483 -9.72 -21.35 -16.24
C GLN A 483 -8.81 -20.13 -16.04
N SER A 484 -8.62 -19.69 -14.80
CA SER A 484 -7.77 -18.54 -14.48
C SER A 484 -6.29 -18.87 -14.59
N VAL A 485 -5.89 -20.08 -14.19
CA VAL A 485 -4.53 -20.60 -14.38
C VAL A 485 -4.21 -20.71 -15.87
N GLN A 486 -5.08 -21.37 -16.65
CA GLN A 486 -4.93 -21.52 -18.10
C GLN A 486 -4.82 -20.17 -18.79
N TYR A 487 -5.67 -19.20 -18.42
CA TYR A 487 -5.60 -17.85 -18.98
C TYR A 487 -4.24 -17.19 -18.69
N LEU A 488 -3.79 -17.19 -17.43
CA LEU A 488 -2.55 -16.51 -17.05
C LEU A 488 -1.31 -17.19 -17.63
N ALA A 489 -1.29 -18.51 -17.71
CA ALA A 489 -0.20 -19.22 -18.35
C ALA A 489 -0.12 -18.92 -19.86
N GLY A 490 -1.26 -18.81 -20.53
CA GLY A 490 -1.30 -18.33 -21.92
C GLY A 490 -0.78 -16.90 -22.10
N GLN A 491 -0.77 -16.08 -21.04
CA GLN A 491 -0.15 -14.75 -21.05
C GLN A 491 1.34 -14.77 -20.64
N LEU A 492 1.85 -15.90 -20.13
CA LEU A 492 3.20 -16.06 -19.60
C LEU A 492 3.87 -17.33 -20.16
N PRO A 493 4.01 -17.45 -21.51
CA PRO A 493 4.51 -18.68 -22.15
C PRO A 493 5.95 -19.03 -21.77
N GLY A 494 6.74 -18.05 -21.31
CA GLY A 494 8.11 -18.28 -20.82
C GLY A 494 8.20 -18.70 -19.34
N VAL A 495 7.10 -18.58 -18.59
CA VAL A 495 7.02 -18.96 -17.16
C VAL A 495 6.40 -20.33 -17.00
N VAL A 496 5.36 -20.61 -17.77
CA VAL A 496 4.62 -21.88 -17.72
C VAL A 496 4.83 -22.61 -19.04
N THR A 497 5.79 -23.53 -19.04
CA THR A 497 6.23 -24.25 -20.25
C THR A 497 5.43 -25.52 -20.51
N ASP A 498 4.74 -26.07 -19.50
CA ASP A 498 4.10 -27.40 -19.54
C ASP A 498 2.66 -27.36 -19.00
N LEU A 499 1.70 -26.82 -19.77
CA LEU A 499 0.27 -26.85 -19.43
C LEU A 499 -0.59 -27.58 -20.46
#